data_AF-A0A7V7WK96-F1
#
_entry.id   AF-A0A7V7WK96-F1
#
_cell.length_a   1.000
_cell.length_b   1.000
_cell.length_c   1.000
_cell.angle_alpha   90.00
_cell.angle_beta   90.00
_cell.angle_gamma   90.00
#
_symmetry.space_group_name_H-M   'P 1'
#
loop_
_entity.id
_entity.type
_entity.pdbx_description
1 polymer ?
#
loop_
_entity_poly.entity_id
_entity_poly.type
_entity_poly.pdbx_seq_one_letter_code
_entity_poly.pdbx_strand_id
1 'polypeptide(L)'
;MEQRPKSIQELFNKVQQQLNLTLQSQNAQAAKLALRKAEEVMSKIEWLILADPMVNEEHLRRVVGYTRGPVWQQARQRAASLN
;
A
#
# COMPACT_ATOMS: atom_id res chain seq x y z
N MET A 1 2.81 23.75 11.99
CA MET A 1 2.56 22.41 12.55
C MET A 1 3.33 21.42 11.70
N GLU A 2 4.55 21.07 12.11
CA GLU A 2 5.34 20.03 11.46
C GLU A 2 4.65 18.68 11.72
N GLN A 3 3.95 18.15 10.71
CA GLN A 3 3.54 16.76 10.76
C GLN A 3 4.82 15.93 10.74
N ARG A 4 5.21 15.38 11.90
CA ARG A 4 6.29 14.38 11.98
C ARG A 4 6.08 13.36 10.86
N PRO A 5 7.15 12.92 10.17
CA PRO A 5 7.02 11.91 9.15
C PRO A 5 6.34 10.70 9.79
N LYS A 6 5.19 10.29 9.24
CA LYS A 6 4.58 9.00 9.60
C LYS A 6 5.68 7.96 9.41
N SER A 7 5.93 7.16 10.43
CA SER A 7 6.96 6.13 10.34
C SER A 7 6.66 5.22 9.14
N ILE A 8 7.70 4.70 8.48
CA ILE A 8 7.55 3.75 7.36
C ILE A 8 6.58 2.62 7.73
N GLN A 9 6.62 2.17 8.99
CA GLN A 9 5.69 1.18 9.55
C GLN A 9 4.22 1.63 9.53
N GLU A 10 3.90 2.88 9.91
CA GLU A 10 2.53 3.40 9.85
C GLU A 10 2.01 3.48 8.41
N LEU A 11 2.88 3.78 7.46
CA LEU A 11 2.51 3.80 6.05
C LEU A 11 2.21 2.38 5.54
N PHE A 12 2.98 1.38 5.94
CA PHE A 12 2.65 -0.03 5.65
C PHE A 12 1.31 -0.45 6.26
N ASN A 13 1.03 -0.07 7.50
CA ASN A 13 -0.27 -0.35 8.12
C ASN A 13 -1.43 0.27 7.32
N LYS A 14 -1.23 1.47 6.76
CA LYS A 14 -2.22 2.12 5.89
C LYS A 14 -2.41 1.39 4.57
N VAL A 15 -1.34 0.93 3.94
CA VAL A 15 -1.42 0.08 2.74
C VAL A 15 -2.29 -1.14 3.04
N GLN A 16 -2.00 -1.86 4.12
CA GLN A 16 -2.77 -3.05 4.51
C GLN A 16 -4.25 -2.74 4.74
N GLN A 17 -4.56 -1.63 5.40
CA GLN A 17 -5.94 -1.19 5.61
C GLN A 17 -6.67 -0.94 4.28
N GLN A 18 -6.04 -0.24 3.32
CA GLN A 18 -6.65 0.03 2.02
C GLN A 18 -6.83 -1.23 1.17
N LEU A 19 -5.90 -2.19 1.25
CA LEU A 19 -6.04 -3.49 0.60
C LEU A 19 -7.22 -4.28 1.17
N ASN A 20 -7.37 -4.31 2.50
CA ASN A 20 -8.50 -4.96 3.15
C ASN A 20 -9.83 -4.32 2.73
N LEU A 21 -9.90 -2.98 2.67
CA LEU A 21 -11.08 -2.27 2.17
C LEU A 21 -11.41 -2.63 0.72
N THR A 22 -10.38 -2.77 -0.13
CA THR A 22 -10.55 -3.20 -1.52
C THR A 22 -11.16 -4.60 -1.61
N LEU A 23 -10.64 -5.53 -0.80
CA LEU A 23 -11.07 -6.94 -0.79
C LEU A 23 -12.50 -7.12 -0.26
N GLN A 24 -12.86 -6.37 0.79
CA GLN A 24 -14.18 -6.45 1.42
C GLN A 24 -15.25 -5.64 0.70
N SER A 25 -14.87 -4.72 -0.20
CA SER A 25 -15.83 -3.89 -0.92
C SER A 25 -16.70 -4.73 -1.85
N GLN A 26 -17.99 -4.41 -1.85
CA GLN A 26 -18.99 -4.90 -2.81
C GLN A 26 -19.26 -3.87 -3.92
N ASN A 27 -18.78 -2.64 -3.76
CA ASN A 27 -18.93 -1.57 -4.73
C ASN A 27 -17.65 -1.42 -5.55
N ALA A 28 -17.79 -1.46 -6.88
CA ALA A 28 -16.69 -1.35 -7.83
C ALA A 28 -15.88 -0.04 -7.66
N GLN A 29 -16.57 1.08 -7.54
CA GLN A 29 -15.95 2.40 -7.40
C GLN A 29 -15.19 2.54 -6.08
N ALA A 30 -15.77 2.05 -4.98
CA ALA A 30 -15.12 2.05 -3.68
C ALA A 30 -13.89 1.12 -3.65
N ALA A 31 -13.97 -0.06 -4.27
CA ALA A 31 -12.85 -0.99 -4.39
C ALA A 31 -11.69 -0.38 -5.19
N LYS A 32 -11.99 0.21 -6.35
CA LYS A 32 -11.02 0.90 -7.21
C LYS A 32 -10.38 2.10 -6.48
N LEU A 33 -11.17 2.87 -5.74
CA LEU A 33 -10.67 4.01 -4.97
C LEU A 33 -9.74 3.57 -3.82
N ALA A 34 -10.11 2.53 -3.07
CA ALA A 34 -9.28 1.99 -2.00
C ALA A 34 -7.95 1.44 -2.54
N LEU A 35 -7.99 0.70 -3.67
CA LEU A 35 -6.79 0.19 -4.32
C LEU A 35 -5.86 1.32 -4.75
N ARG A 36 -6.40 2.37 -5.38
CA ARG A 36 -5.62 3.55 -5.78
C ARG A 36 -4.95 4.22 -4.59
N LYS A 37 -5.65 4.36 -3.46
CA LYS A 37 -5.07 4.89 -2.22
C LYS A 37 -3.94 4.01 -1.68
N ALA A 38 -4.06 2.68 -1.79
CA ALA A 38 -2.98 1.77 -1.43
C ALA A 38 -1.73 2.02 -2.30
N GLU A 39 -1.91 2.16 -3.63
CA GLU A 39 -0.85 2.48 -4.59
C GLU A 39 -0.15 3.81 -4.29
N GLU A 40 -0.91 4.86 -3.94
CA GLU A 40 -0.36 6.18 -3.57
C GLU A 40 0.47 6.12 -2.28
N VAL A 41 0.00 5.39 -1.27
CA VAL A 41 0.76 5.24 -0.01
C VAL A 41 2.01 4.40 -0.25
N MET A 42 1.94 3.35 -1.08
CA MET A 42 3.09 2.53 -1.43
C MET A 42 4.18 3.33 -2.14
N SER A 43 3.80 4.19 -3.09
CA SER A 43 4.73 5.09 -3.77
C SER A 43 5.46 6.03 -2.80
N LYS A 44 4.78 6.49 -1.74
CA LYS A 44 5.39 7.31 -0.69
C LYS A 44 6.39 6.53 0.16
N ILE A 45 6.09 5.26 0.47
CA ILE A 45 7.02 4.39 1.19
C ILE A 45 8.28 4.16 0.35
N GLU A 46 8.12 3.88 -0.94
CA GLU A 46 9.24 3.71 -1.88
C GLU A 46 10.12 4.97 -1.91
N TRP A 47 9.51 6.14 -2.04
CA TRP A 47 10.24 7.40 -2.02
C TRP A 47 10.98 7.64 -0.69
N LEU A 48 10.33 7.40 0.45
CA LEU A 48 10.94 7.59 1.77
C LEU A 48 12.10 6.63 2.02
N ILE A 49 11.98 5.37 1.57
CA ILE A 49 13.07 4.41 1.60
C ILE A 49 14.20 4.93 0.71
N LEU A 50 13.95 5.22 -0.57
CA LEU A 50 15.01 5.72 -1.46
C LEU A 50 15.69 7.02 -1.00
N ALA A 51 14.96 7.87 -0.26
CA ALA A 51 15.48 9.12 0.29
C ALA A 51 16.26 8.95 1.62
N ASP A 52 16.15 7.80 2.29
CA ASP A 52 16.89 7.50 3.51
C ASP A 52 18.19 6.73 3.19
N PRO A 53 19.38 7.36 3.31
CA PRO A 53 20.64 6.70 3.01
C PRO A 53 20.98 5.56 3.98
N MET A 54 20.26 5.42 5.10
CA MET A 54 20.40 4.31 6.06
C MET A 54 19.40 3.18 5.82
N VAL A 55 18.80 3.08 4.64
CA VAL A 55 17.86 2.00 4.31
C VAL A 55 18.44 0.63 4.62
N ASN A 56 17.81 -0.01 5.59
CA ASN A 56 17.97 -1.43 5.83
C ASN A 56 17.30 -2.20 4.68
N GLU A 57 18.03 -3.13 4.09
CA GLU A 57 17.57 -4.10 3.08
C GLU A 57 16.22 -4.76 3.46
N GLU A 58 15.94 -4.88 4.76
CA GLU A 58 14.67 -5.34 5.31
C GLU A 58 13.45 -4.50 4.86
N HIS A 59 13.56 -3.17 4.84
CA HIS A 59 12.47 -2.29 4.41
C HIS A 59 12.19 -2.46 2.91
N LEU A 60 13.24 -2.57 2.09
CA LEU A 60 13.11 -2.87 0.65
C LEU A 60 12.48 -4.24 0.42
N ARG A 61 12.93 -5.28 1.13
CA ARG A 61 12.32 -6.62 1.06
C ARG A 61 10.85 -6.60 1.47
N ARG A 62 10.47 -5.81 2.49
CA ARG A 62 9.08 -5.62 2.89
C ARG A 62 8.24 -4.95 1.81
N VAL A 63 8.75 -3.91 1.14
CA VAL A 63 8.08 -3.27 -0.01
C VAL A 63 7.82 -4.28 -1.11
N VAL A 64 8.85 -5.03 -1.52
CA VAL A 64 8.74 -6.04 -2.58
C VAL A 64 7.78 -7.16 -2.18
N GLY A 65 7.86 -7.62 -0.93
CA GLY A 65 6.95 -8.62 -0.37
C GLY A 65 5.49 -8.16 -0.33
N TYR A 66 5.24 -6.87 -0.07
CA TYR A 66 3.89 -6.31 -0.08
C TYR A 66 3.33 -6.15 -1.50
N THR A 67 4.09 -5.52 -2.39
CA THR A 67 3.66 -5.22 -3.78
C THR A 67 3.55 -6.46 -4.65
N ARG A 68 4.35 -7.50 -4.38
CA ARG A 68 4.28 -8.80 -5.07
C ARG A 68 3.53 -9.87 -4.27
N GLY A 69 3.05 -9.52 -3.08
CA GLY A 69 2.37 -10.43 -2.18
C GLY A 69 0.98 -10.85 -2.68
N PRO A 70 0.47 -12.00 -2.21
CA PRO A 70 -0.82 -12.53 -2.64
C PRO A 70 -1.97 -11.57 -2.33
N VAL A 71 -1.92 -10.84 -1.21
CA VAL A 71 -2.96 -9.87 -0.81
C VAL A 71 -3.08 -8.72 -1.82
N TRP A 72 -1.96 -8.21 -2.31
CA TRP A 72 -1.95 -7.14 -3.30
C TRP A 72 -2.52 -7.60 -4.64
N GLN A 73 -2.14 -8.81 -5.08
CA GLN A 73 -2.68 -9.40 -6.30
C GLN A 73 -4.18 -9.66 -6.19
N GLN A 74 -4.64 -10.22 -5.07
CA GLN A 74 -6.06 -10.43 -4.82
C GLN A 74 -6.84 -9.11 -4.82
N ALA A 75 -6.29 -8.05 -4.21
CA ALA A 75 -6.93 -6.73 -4.20
C ALA A 75 -7.07 -6.16 -5.62
N ARG A 76 -6.03 -6.30 -6.46
CA ARG A 76 -6.07 -5.93 -7.88
C ARG A 76 -7.11 -6.72 -8.66
N GLN A 77 -7.12 -8.04 -8.48
CA GLN A 77 -8.11 -8.92 -9.13
C GLN A 77 -9.53 -8.58 -8.69
N ARG A 78 -9.75 -8.33 -7.38
CA ARG A 78 -11.05 -7.93 -6.85
C ARG A 78 -11.54 -6.62 -7.47
N ALA A 79 -10.70 -5.59 -7.46
CA ALA A 79 -11.04 -4.30 -8.05
C ALA A 79 -11.31 -4.38 -9.57
N ALA A 80 -10.64 -5.30 -10.29
CA ALA A 80 -10.89 -5.56 -11.70
C ALA A 80 -12.15 -6.41 -11.95
N SER A 81 -12.47 -7.35 -11.05
CA SER A 81 -13.62 -8.24 -11.16
C SER A 81 -14.96 -7.54 -10.90
N LEU A 82 -14.93 -6.45 -10.12
CA LEU A 82 -16.07 -5.58 -9.88
C LEU A 82 -16.18 -4.61 -11.08
N ASN A 83 -16.79 -5.09 -12.18
CA ASN A 83 -17.22 -4.25 -13.29
C ASN A 83 -18.59 -3.63 -13.00
#